data_AF-A0A8I0BSY5-F1
#
_entry.id   AF-A0A8I0BSY5-F1
#
_cell.length_a   1.000
_cell.length_b   1.000
_cell.length_c   1.000
_cell.angle_alpha   90.00
_cell.angle_beta   90.00
_cell.angle_gamma   90.00
#
_symmetry.space_group_name_H-M   'P 1'
#
loop_
_entity.id
_entity.type
_entity.pdbx_description
1 polymer ?
#
loop_
_entity_poly.entity_id
_entity_poly.type
_entity_poly.pdbx_seq_one_letter_code
_entity_poly.pdbx_strand_id
1 'polypeptide(L)' 'MHSEPSVVLVKTWVFLISSNEDQEIRSRAMELLLGAFGTMKDAMEFCERNSIAVKLGVQQ' A
#
# COMPACT_ATOMS: atom_id res chain seq x y z
N MET A 1 -18.49 8.42 -7.36
CA MET A 1 -18.25 8.42 -5.91
C MET A 1 -17.05 7.56 -5.66
N HIS A 2 -15.86 8.14 -5.42
CA HIS A 2 -14.72 7.35 -4.97
C HIS A 2 -14.84 7.22 -3.45
N SER A 3 -15.41 6.11 -3.01
CA SER A 3 -15.33 5.72 -1.61
C SER A 3 -13.86 5.41 -1.31
N GLU A 4 -13.30 6.05 -0.28
CA GLU A 4 -11.94 5.72 0.17
C GLU A 4 -11.84 4.19 0.38
N PRO A 5 -10.75 3.55 -0.06
CA PRO A 5 -10.56 2.12 0.15
C PRO A 5 -10.51 1.80 1.64
N SER A 6 -11.00 0.61 2.02
CA SER A 6 -11.01 0.21 3.43
C SER A 6 -9.58 0.14 4.01
N VAL A 7 -9.42 0.57 5.26
CA VAL A 7 -8.13 0.52 5.97
C VAL A 7 -7.53 -0.89 5.99
N VAL A 8 -8.36 -1.93 6.10
CA VAL A 8 -7.91 -3.33 6.11
C VAL A 8 -7.29 -3.71 4.77
N LEU A 9 -7.90 -3.32 3.64
CA LEU A 9 -7.35 -3.58 2.30
C LEU A 9 -6.00 -2.88 2.12
N VAL A 10 -5.89 -1.62 2.52
CA VAL A 10 -4.65 -0.86 2.40
C VAL A 10 -3.55 -1.47 3.26
N LYS A 11 -3.86 -1.92 4.49
CA LYS A 11 -2.92 -2.66 5.34
C LYS A 11 -2.43 -3.94 4.67
N THR A 12 -3.32 -4.70 4.03
CA THR A 12 -2.95 -5.91 3.30
C THR A 12 -1.99 -5.61 2.16
N TRP A 13 -2.28 -4.60 1.34
CA TRP A 13 -1.40 -4.26 0.21
C TRP A 13 -0.03 -3.76 0.68
N VAL A 14 0.00 -2.88 1.69
CA VAL A 14 1.26 -2.41 2.29
C VAL A 14 2.07 -3.57 2.86
N PHE A 15 1.40 -4.50 3.57
CA PHE A 15 2.04 -5.71 4.09
C PHE A 15 2.66 -6.55 2.96
N LEU A 16 1.89 -6.86 1.92
CA LEU A 16 2.35 -7.65 0.77
C LEU A 16 3.56 -6.99 0.09
N ILE A 17 3.53 -5.67 -0.12
CA ILE A 17 4.66 -4.91 -0.70
C ILE A 17 5.93 -5.07 0.15
N SER A 18 5.82 -5.03 1.47
CA SER A 18 6.95 -5.11 2.41
C SER A 18 7.39 -6.54 2.78
N SER A 19 6.64 -7.55 2.34
CA SER A 19 6.86 -8.95 2.68
C SER A 19 7.82 -9.64 1.71
N ASN A 20 8.23 -10.87 2.04
CA ASN A 20 9.07 -11.70 1.18
C ASN A 20 8.25 -12.55 0.18
N GLU A 21 7.03 -12.13 -0.13
CA GLU A 21 6.16 -12.72 -1.17
C GLU A 21 6.79 -12.58 -2.56
N ASP A 22 6.31 -13.35 -3.53
CA ASP A 22 6.81 -13.32 -4.90
C ASP A 22 6.74 -11.92 -5.52
N GLN A 23 7.67 -11.62 -6.44
CA GLN A 23 7.76 -10.31 -7.09
C GLN A 23 6.45 -9.94 -7.79
N GLU A 24 5.73 -10.91 -8.34
CA GLU A 24 4.42 -10.71 -8.97
C GLU A 24 3.38 -10.22 -7.95
N ILE A 25 3.33 -10.83 -6.76
CA ILE A 25 2.42 -10.45 -5.68
C ILE A 25 2.73 -9.04 -5.17
N ARG A 26 4.02 -8.72 -4.98
CA ARG A 26 4.44 -7.36 -4.56
C ARG A 26 4.09 -6.31 -5.62
N SER A 27 4.32 -6.61 -6.89
CA SER A 27 3.98 -5.73 -8.02
C SER A 27 2.47 -5.52 -8.10
N ARG A 28 1.69 -6.59 -7.94
CA ARG A 28 0.23 -6.50 -7.96
C ARG A 28 -0.32 -5.69 -6.80
N ALA A 29 0.23 -5.85 -5.60
CA ALA A 29 -0.15 -5.05 -4.45
C ALA A 29 0.17 -3.55 -4.65
N MET A 30 1.31 -3.25 -5.28
CA MET A 30 1.68 -1.88 -5.67
C MET A 30 0.69 -1.28 -6.68
N GLU A 31 0.32 -2.04 -7.72
CA GLU A 31 -0.69 -1.61 -8.71
C GLU A 31 -2.05 -1.32 -8.07
N LEU A 32 -2.50 -2.18 -7.14
CA LEU A 32 -3.78 -1.99 -6.45
C LEU A 32 -3.75 -0.74 -5.56
N LEU A 33 -2.65 -0.53 -4.84
CA LEU A 33 -2.46 0.65 -4.00
C LEU A 33 -2.47 1.93 -4.85
N LEU A 34 -1.68 1.97 -5.92
CA LEU A 34 -1.63 3.13 -6.81
C LEU A 34 -2.93 3.32 -7.59
N GLY A 35 -3.62 2.26 -7.98
CA GLY A 35 -4.91 2.34 -8.65
C GLY A 35 -6.01 2.92 -7.75
N ALA A 36 -5.92 2.69 -6.42
CA ALA A 36 -6.88 3.21 -5.46
C ALA A 36 -6.63 4.68 -5.08
N PHE A 37 -5.38 5.11 -5.04
CA PHE A 37 -4.98 6.44 -4.55
C PHE A 37 -4.49 7.40 -5.66
N GLY A 38 -4.19 6.89 -6.85
CA GLY A 38 -3.63 7.66 -7.97
C GLY A 38 -2.13 7.91 -7.82
N THR A 39 -1.67 8.35 -6.65
CA THR A 39 -0.25 8.60 -6.38
C THR A 39 0.23 7.89 -5.11
N MET A 40 1.54 7.61 -5.06
CA MET A 40 2.16 7.08 -3.84
C MET A 40 2.07 8.07 -2.68
N LYS A 41 2.09 9.38 -2.97
CA LYS A 41 1.96 10.43 -1.96
C LYS A 41 0.60 10.33 -1.25
N ASP A 42 -0.49 10.22 -2.01
CA ASP A 42 -1.84 10.12 -1.45
C ASP A 42 -2.03 8.82 -0.66
N ALA A 43 -1.42 7.71 -1.13
CA ALA A 43 -1.39 6.45 -0.40
C ALA A 43 -0.64 6.55 0.94
N MET A 44 0.50 7.27 0.97
CA MET A 44 1.26 7.50 2.20
C MET A 44 0.50 8.40 3.18
N GLU A 45 -0.11 9.49 2.71
CA GLU A 45 -0.94 10.37 3.54
C GLU A 45 -2.12 9.61 4.18
N PHE A 46 -2.75 8.70 3.43
CA PHE A 46 -3.76 7.81 3.98
C PHE A 46 -3.19 6.87 5.05
N CYS A 47 -2.01 6.29 4.82
CA CYS A 47 -1.35 5.41 5.79
C CYS A 47 -1.02 6.14 7.09
N GLU A 48 -0.49 7.36 7.01
CA GLU A 48 -0.16 8.20 8.17
C GLU A 48 -1.42 8.54 8.98
N ARG A 49 -2.47 9.06 8.32
CA ARG A 49 -3.77 9.37 8.95
C ARG A 49 -4.39 8.16 9.67
N ASN A 50 -4.17 6.96 9.16
CA ASN A 50 -4.75 5.72 9.68
C ASN A 50 -3.78 4.88 10.52
N SER A 51 -2.61 5.42 10.89
CA SER A 51 -1.58 4.72 11.68
C SER A 51 -1.20 3.34 11.10
N ILE A 52 -1.10 3.25 9.78
CA ILE A 52 -0.63 2.06 9.07
C ILE A 52 0.90 2.11 9.06
N ALA A 53 1.54 1.12 9.68
CA ALA A 53 3.00 1.02 9.69
C ALA A 53 3.52 0.64 8.29
N VAL A 54 4.16 1.60 7.62
CA VAL A 54 4.78 1.39 6.31
C VAL A 54 6.26 1.06 6.51
N LYS A 55 6.63 -0.21 6.39
CA LYS A 55 8.03 -0.63 6.22
C LYS A 55 8.34 -0.75 4.74
N LEU A 56 8.43 0.39 4.04
CA LEU A 56 9.07 0.40 2.71
C LEU A 56 10.56 0.17 2.96
N GLY A 57 10.98 -1.09 2.86
CA GLY A 57 12.37 -1.44 2.98
C GLY A 57 13.18 -0.71 1.91
N VAL A 58 13.94 0.30 2.33
CA VAL A 58 15.19 0.64 1.65
C VAL A 58 16.06 -0.59 1.87
N GLN A 59 16.11 -1.49 0.90
CA GLN A 59 17.12 -2.53 0.87
C GLN A 59 18.47 -1.79 0.83
N GLN A 60 19.21 -1.87 1.93
CA GLN A 60 20.63 -1.51 1.97
C GLN A 60 21.44 -2.54 1.19
#